data_AF-A0A8J7T193-F1
#
_entry.id   AF-A0A8J7T193-F1
#
_cell.length_a   1.000
_cell.length_b   1.000
_cell.length_c   1.000
_cell.angle_alpha   90.00
_cell.angle_beta   90.00
_cell.angle_gamma   90.00
#
_symmetry.space_group_name_H-M   'P 1'
#
loop_
_entity.id
_entity.type
_entity.pdbx_description
1 polymer ?
#
loop_
_entity_poly.entity_id
_entity_poly.type
_entity_poly.pdbx_seq_one_letter_code
_entity_poly.pdbx_strand_id
1 'polypeptide(L)' 'MRRLDLAARLGNALGAGLREEVVRAVDGVSLAVEEGEVVGLVGESGCGKSTLGRIVAGILPPTGGSVFYRN' A
#
# COMPACT_ATOMS: atom_id res chain seq x y z
N MET A 1 0.90 8.79 4.76
CA MET A 1 -0.51 9.00 5.12
C MET A 1 -0.63 10.44 5.61
N ARG A 2 -1.10 11.38 4.77
CA ARG A 2 -1.33 12.76 5.20
C ARG A 2 -2.67 12.75 5.94
N ARG A 3 -2.62 12.77 7.26
CA ARG A 3 -3.81 12.84 8.11
C ARG A 3 -4.51 14.17 7.88
N LEU A 4 -5.83 14.18 7.81
CA LEU A 4 -6.62 15.42 7.87
C LEU A 4 -6.26 16.16 9.18
N ASP A 5 -5.69 17.36 9.07
CA ASP A 5 -5.36 18.19 10.23
C ASP A 5 -6.58 18.98 10.74
N LEU A 6 -6.39 19.75 11.81
CA LEU A 6 -7.45 20.57 12.42
C LEU A 6 -8.04 21.58 11.43
N ALA A 7 -7.22 22.12 10.51
CA ALA A 7 -7.66 23.06 9.49
C ALA A 7 -8.60 22.36 8.49
N ALA A 8 -8.30 21.10 8.13
CA ALA A 8 -9.17 20.33 7.26
C ALA A 8 -10.52 19.98 7.92
N ARG A 9 -10.55 19.74 9.24
CA ARG A 9 -11.80 19.52 9.99
C ARG A 9 -12.67 20.77 10.02
N LEU A 10 -12.07 21.94 10.28
CA LEU A 10 -12.77 23.23 10.25
C LEU A 10 -13.28 23.55 8.85
N GLY A 11 -12.48 23.29 7.82
CA GLY A 11 -12.89 23.44 6.42
C GLY A 11 -14.13 22.59 6.10
N ASN A 12 -14.18 21.32 6.52
CA ASN A 12 -15.35 20.48 6.30
C ASN A 12 -16.59 20.95 7.07
N ALA A 13 -16.43 21.47 8.29
CA ALA A 13 -17.54 22.06 9.04
C ALA A 13 -18.12 23.30 8.35
N LEU A 14 -17.30 24.02 7.57
CA LEU A 14 -17.69 25.17 6.75
C LEU A 14 -18.08 24.80 5.31
N GLY A 15 -18.17 23.51 4.98
CA GLY A 15 -18.61 23.03 3.66
C GLY A 15 -17.53 22.90 2.58
N ALA A 16 -16.24 22.96 2.93
CA ALA A 16 -15.13 22.90 1.97
C ALA A 16 -14.93 21.53 1.28
N GLY A 17 -15.59 20.46 1.75
CA GLY A 17 -15.57 19.15 1.08
C GLY A 17 -14.20 18.47 0.96
N LEU A 18 -13.28 18.77 1.88
CA LEU A 18 -11.94 18.19 1.93
C LEU A 18 -12.02 16.69 2.24
N ARG A 19 -11.59 15.86 1.29
CA ARG A 19 -11.53 14.40 1.44
C ARG A 19 -10.11 13.96 1.77
N GLU A 20 -9.99 12.96 2.63
CA GLU A 20 -8.70 12.31 2.86
C GLU A 20 -8.29 11.57 1.58
N GLU A 21 -7.10 11.87 1.07
CA GLU A 21 -6.58 11.18 -0.11
C GLU A 21 -6.00 9.83 0.32
N VAL A 22 -6.74 8.76 0.02
CA VAL A 22 -6.30 7.40 0.28
C VAL A 22 -5.45 6.92 -0.89
N VAL A 23 -4.13 6.84 -0.67
CA VAL A 23 -3.20 6.28 -1.66
C VAL A 23 -3.15 4.76 -1.51
N ARG A 24 -3.38 4.04 -2.61
CA ARG A 24 -3.17 2.60 -2.70
C ARG A 24 -1.70 2.33 -3.00
N ALA A 25 -0.94 1.94 -1.99
CA ALA A 25 0.48 1.61 -2.16
C ALA A 25 0.72 0.34 -3.00
N VAL A 26 -0.26 -0.57 -3.02
CA VAL A 26 -0.30 -1.76 -3.87
C VAL A 26 -1.72 -1.85 -4.43
N ASP A 27 -1.86 -1.99 -5.74
CA ASP A 27 -3.16 -2.04 -6.40
C ASP A 27 -3.18 -3.16 -7.44
N GLY A 28 -3.93 -4.23 -7.16
CA GLY A 28 -4.16 -5.32 -8.12
C GLY A 28 -2.93 -6.12 -8.56
N VAL A 29 -1.88 -6.22 -7.73
CA VAL A 29 -0.67 -6.97 -8.10
C VAL A 29 -0.88 -8.48 -7.95
N SER A 30 -0.53 -9.24 -8.99
CA SER A 30 -0.45 -10.71 -8.96
C SER A 30 0.98 -11.14 -9.29
N LEU A 31 1.57 -11.98 -8.45
CA LEU A 31 2.93 -12.49 -8.64
C LEU A 31 3.04 -13.92 -8.09
N ALA A 32 3.89 -14.73 -8.71
CA ALA A 32 4.31 -16.04 -8.24
C ALA A 32 5.85 -16.08 -8.26
N VAL A 33 6.45 -16.70 -7.26
CA VAL A 33 7.90 -16.90 -7.19
C VAL A 33 8.14 -18.40 -6.99
N GLU A 34 8.88 -19.01 -7.90
CA GLU A 34 9.19 -20.44 -7.86
C GLU A 34 10.39 -20.74 -6.96
N GLU A 35 10.55 -22.00 -6.58
CA GLU A 35 11.69 -22.43 -5.77
C GLU A 35 13.02 -22.18 -6.51
N GLY A 36 13.96 -21.50 -5.85
CA GLY A 36 15.25 -21.12 -6.42
C GLY A 36 15.20 -19.89 -7.34
N GLU A 37 14.03 -19.30 -7.58
CA GLU A 37 13.90 -18.07 -8.36
C GLU A 37 14.37 -16.84 -7.56
N VAL A 38 15.09 -15.94 -8.23
CA VAL A 38 15.49 -14.64 -7.68
C VAL A 38 14.77 -13.53 -8.43
N VAL A 39 13.90 -12.81 -7.73
CA VAL A 39 13.11 -11.70 -8.28
C VAL A 39 13.59 -10.36 -7.74
N GLY A 40 13.89 -9.43 -8.64
CA GLY A 40 14.22 -8.04 -8.31
C GLY A 40 13.02 -7.10 -8.48
N LEU A 41 12.60 -6.43 -7.41
CA LEU A 41 11.53 -5.43 -7.46
C LEU A 41 12.10 -4.01 -7.55
N VAL A 42 11.95 -3.36 -8.71
CA VAL A 42 12.51 -2.03 -9.00
C VAL A 42 11.43 -0.99 -9.29
N GLY A 43 11.80 0.30 -9.20
CA GLY A 43 10.89 1.42 -9.41
C GLY A 43 11.23 2.65 -8.55
N GLU A 44 10.64 3.80 -8.86
CA GLU A 44 10.89 5.08 -8.19
C GLU A 44 10.58 5.10 -6.69
N SER A 45 11.17 6.03 -5.94
CA SER A 45 10.86 6.18 -4.52
C SER A 45 9.36 6.46 -4.32
N GLY A 46 8.73 5.77 -3.35
CA GLY A 46 7.31 5.94 -3.04
C GLY A 46 6.33 5.11 -3.88
N CYS A 47 6.75 4.39 -4.92
CA CYS A 47 5.83 3.60 -5.75
C CYS A 47 5.27 2.30 -5.12
N GLY A 48 5.60 2.01 -3.85
CA GLY A 48 5.02 0.88 -3.12
C GLY A 48 5.90 -0.37 -2.97
N LYS A 49 7.13 -0.40 -3.51
CA LYS A 49 8.03 -1.57 -3.47
C LYS A 49 8.22 -2.17 -2.08
N SER A 50 8.62 -1.36 -1.10
CA SER A 50 8.86 -1.84 0.27
C SER A 50 7.57 -2.27 0.96
N THR A 51 6.42 -1.72 0.56
CA THR A 51 5.11 -2.15 1.06
C THR A 51 4.79 -3.54 0.52
N LEU A 52 4.90 -3.75 -0.80
CA LEU A 52 4.72 -5.06 -1.42
C LEU A 52 5.69 -6.10 -0.86
N GLY A 53 6.99 -5.75 -0.74
CA GLY A 53 8.00 -6.65 -0.18
C GLY A 53 7.71 -7.08 1.27
N ARG A 54 7.22 -6.16 2.13
CA ARG A 54 6.80 -6.50 3.50
C ARG A 54 5.55 -7.39 3.53
N ILE A 55 4.63 -7.22 2.58
CA ILE A 55 3.46 -8.09 2.43
C ILE A 55 3.90 -9.50 2.03
N VAL A 56 4.76 -9.61 1.01
CA VAL A 56 5.31 -10.91 0.56
C VAL A 56 6.11 -11.59 1.67
N ALA A 57 6.86 -10.84 2.48
CA ALA A 57 7.61 -11.38 3.61
C ALA A 57 6.75 -11.73 4.85
N GLY A 58 5.43 -11.51 4.82
CA GLY A 58 4.54 -11.77 5.95
C GLY A 58 4.67 -10.78 7.12
N ILE A 59 5.39 -9.67 6.93
CA ILE A 59 5.62 -8.63 7.94
C ILE A 59 4.43 -7.69 8.04
N LEU A 60 3.78 -7.41 6.90
CA LEU A 60 2.64 -6.50 6.81
C LEU A 60 1.44 -7.26 6.22
N PRO A 61 0.30 -7.37 6.92
CA PRO A 61 -0.88 -7.97 6.33
C PRO A 61 -1.42 -7.10 5.17
N PRO A 62 -1.87 -7.69 4.05
CA PRO A 62 -2.49 -6.93 2.98
C PRO A 62 -3.86 -6.39 3.40
N THR A 63 -4.22 -5.20 2.92
CA THR A 63 -5.57 -4.63 3.14
C THR A 63 -6.65 -5.36 2.31
N GLY A 64 -6.25 -6.08 1.27
CA GLY A 64 -7.12 -6.93 0.45
C GLY A 64 -6.30 -7.90 -0.40
N GLY A 65 -6.94 -8.97 -0.88
CA GLY A 65 -6.26 -10.07 -1.58
C GLY A 65 -5.68 -11.11 -0.62
N SER A 66 -4.77 -11.94 -1.12
CA SER A 66 -4.21 -13.09 -0.40
C SER A 66 -2.76 -13.35 -0.78
N VAL A 67 -1.98 -13.85 0.18
CA VAL A 67 -0.61 -14.34 -0.02
C VAL A 67 -0.56 -15.80 0.43
N PHE A 68 0.01 -16.67 -0.40
CA PHE A 68 0.16 -18.10 -0.12
C PHE A 68 1.63 -18.47 -0.13
N TYR A 69 2.04 -19.29 0.83
CA TYR A 69 3.37 -19.87 0.90
C TYR A 69 3.26 -21.38 0.66
N ARG A 70 4.23 -21.96 -0.07
CA ARG A 70 4.36 -23.42 -0.08
C ARG A 70 4.86 -23.89 1.27
N ASN A 71 4.24 -24.95 1.79
CA ASN A 71 4.68 -25.66 2.99
C ASN A 71 5.79 -26.65 2.65
#